data_AF-A0A832X4G9-F1
#
_entry.id   AF-A0A832X4G9-F1
#
_cell.length_a   1.000
_cell.length_b   1.000
_cell.length_c   1.000
_cell.angle_alpha   90.00
_cell.angle_beta   90.00
_cell.angle_gamma   90.00
#
_symmetry.space_group_name_H-M   'P 1'
#
loop_
_entity.id
_entity.type
_entity.pdbx_description
1 polymer ?
#
loop_
_entity_poly.entity_id
_entity_poly.type
_entity_poly.pdbx_seq_one_letter_code
_entity_poly.pdbx_strand_id
1 'polypeptide(L)' 'MSKLTKGRKIRMAKATQQNRRVPQWVMIKTKRAVVSHPKRRSWRRSSLKV' A
#
# COMPACT_ATOMS: atom_id res chain seq x y z
N MET A 1 -23.33 -2.43 5.46
CA MET A 1 -22.17 -2.98 4.70
C MET A 1 -22.48 -4.43 4.37
N SER A 2 -22.48 -4.81 3.09
CA SER A 2 -22.79 -6.18 2.68
C SER A 2 -21.79 -7.20 3.24
N LYS A 3 -22.16 -8.48 3.29
CA LYS A 3 -21.24 -9.58 3.61
C LYS A 3 -20.13 -9.64 2.55
N LEU A 4 -18.96 -9.06 2.88
CA LEU A 4 -17.76 -9.17 2.06
C LEU A 4 -17.22 -10.61 2.12
N THR A 5 -16.99 -11.21 0.95
CA THR A 5 -16.38 -12.54 0.85
C THR A 5 -14.98 -12.56 1.49
N LYS A 6 -14.58 -13.71 2.04
CA LYS A 6 -13.26 -13.90 2.68
C LYS A 6 -12.11 -13.51 1.73
N GLY A 7 -12.21 -13.87 0.44
CA GLY A 7 -11.21 -13.52 -0.58
C GLY A 7 -11.08 -12.02 -0.82
N ARG A 8 -12.19 -11.26 -0.77
CA ARG A 8 -12.16 -9.80 -0.87
C ARG A 8 -11.51 -9.18 0.36
N LYS A 9 -11.81 -9.68 1.57
CA LYS A 9 -11.18 -9.23 2.82
C LYS A 9 -9.66 -9.40 2.81
N ILE A 10 -9.16 -10.56 2.37
CA ILE A 10 -7.70 -10.82 2.29
C ILE A 10 -7.01 -9.85 1.33
N ARG A 11 -7.61 -9.61 0.16
CA ARG A 11 -7.05 -8.67 -0.83
C ARG A 11 -7.04 -7.23 -0.32
N MET A 12 -8.09 -6.81 0.39
CA MET A 12 -8.10 -5.50 1.05
C MET A 12 -7.05 -5.42 2.17
N ALA A 13 -6.88 -6.45 2.99
CA ALA A 13 -5.85 -6.48 4.02
C ALA A 13 -4.45 -6.34 3.43
N LYS A 14 -4.16 -7.05 2.33
CA LYS A 14 -2.90 -6.89 1.57
C LYS A 14 -2.73 -5.47 1.03
N ALA A 15 -3.78 -4.86 0.47
CA ALA A 15 -3.74 -3.49 -0.02
C ALA A 15 -3.45 -2.48 1.10
N THR A 16 -4.00 -2.69 2.30
CA THR A 16 -3.70 -1.88 3.48
C THR A 16 -2.23 -2.01 3.89
N GLN A 17 -1.71 -3.24 3.98
CA GLN A 17 -0.32 -3.48 4.38
C GLN A 17 0.72 -2.92 3.40
N GLN A 18 0.40 -2.92 2.10
CA GLN A 18 1.25 -2.32 1.07
C GLN A 18 1.28 -0.79 1.11
N ASN A 19 0.28 -0.13 1.73
CA ASN A 19 0.14 1.33 1.70
C ASN A 19 1.04 2.08 2.70
N ARG A 20 2.32 1.69 2.76
CA ARG A 20 3.33 2.25 3.67
C ARG A 20 4.42 3.02 2.92
N ARG A 21 5.14 3.89 3.62
CA ARG A 21 6.33 4.57 3.07
C ARG A 21 7.51 3.61 2.96
N VAL A 22 8.47 3.93 2.11
CA VAL A 22 9.79 3.28 2.09
C VAL A 22 10.44 3.38 3.48
N PRO A 23 10.97 2.27 4.04
CA PRO A 23 11.65 2.29 5.33
C PRO A 23 12.89 3.19 5.34
N GLN A 24 13.17 3.82 6.49
CA GLN A 24 14.29 4.75 6.64
C GLN A 24 15.65 4.12 6.34
N TRP A 25 15.87 2.90 6.84
CA TRP A 25 17.13 2.19 6.60
C TRP A 25 17.38 1.90 5.11
N VAL A 26 16.33 1.76 4.29
CA VAL A 26 16.46 1.58 2.83
C VAL A 26 16.90 2.90 2.19
N MET A 27 16.33 4.03 2.61
CA MET A 27 16.72 5.35 2.12
C MET A 27 18.20 5.65 2.43
N ILE A 28 18.67 5.26 3.62
CA ILE A 28 20.08 5.42 4.01
C ILE A 28 20.99 4.52 3.15
N LYS A 29 20.65 3.23 2.99
CA LYS A 29 21.43 2.29 2.16
C LYS A 29 21.52 2.72 0.70
N THR A 30 20.47 3.33 0.17
CA THR A 30 20.39 3.76 -1.24
C THR A 30 20.91 5.17 -1.48
N LYS A 31 21.58 5.82 -0.52
CA LYS A 31 22.02 7.23 -0.61
C LYS A 31 20.88 8.15 -1.07
N ARG A 32 19.66 7.90 -0.58
CA ARG A 32 18.43 8.62 -0.94
C ARG A 32 18.01 8.50 -2.41
N ALA A 33 18.43 7.48 -3.15
CA ALA A 33 17.89 7.22 -4.49
C ALA A 33 16.42 6.77 -4.45
N VAL A 34 15.99 6.09 -3.38
CA VAL A 34 14.61 5.56 -3.25
C VAL A 34 13.91 6.20 -2.05
N VAL A 35 13.39 7.43 -2.23
CA VAL A 35 12.78 8.24 -1.15
C VAL A 35 11.27 8.03 -1.01
N SER A 36 10.59 7.82 -2.13
CA SER A 36 9.13 7.73 -2.20
C SER A 36 8.67 6.34 -2.69
N HIS A 37 7.48 5.92 -2.26
CA HIS A 37 6.87 4.69 -2.75
C HIS A 37 5.88 5.03 -3.87
N PRO A 38 6.21 4.77 -5.16
CA PRO A 38 5.39 5.20 -6.29
C PRO A 38 4.02 4.51 -6.35
N LYS A 39 3.90 3.30 -5.76
CA LYS A 39 2.65 2.53 -5.72
C LYS A 39 1.81 2.80 -4.46
N ARG A 40 2.13 3.85 -3.70
CA ARG A 40 1.32 4.29 -2.55
C ARG A 40 -0.02 4.81 -3.04
N ARG A 41 -1.09 4.52 -2.31
CA ARG A 41 -2.47 4.80 -2.72
C ARG A 41 -3.22 5.58 -1.66
N SER A 42 -4.25 6.32 -2.08
CA SER A 42 -5.15 7.02 -1.18
C SER A 42 -6.58 6.69 -1.59
N TRP A 43 -7.41 6.32 -0.63
CA TRP A 43 -8.81 5.93 -0.85
C TRP A 43 -9.64 7.03 -1.51
N ARG A 44 -9.25 8.30 -1.36
CA ARG A 44 -9.89 9.45 -2.04
C ARG A 44 -9.44 9.64 -3.49
N ARG A 45 -8.23 9.20 -3.84
CA ARG A 45 -7.60 9.48 -5.15
C ARG A 45 -7.63 8.29 -6.10
N SER A 46 -7.68 7.06 -5.57
CA SER A 46 -7.70 5.84 -6.39
C SER A 46 -8.60 4.78 -5.79
N SER A 47 -9.47 4.22 -6.62
CA SER A 47 -10.33 3.10 -6.25
C SER A 47 -9.59 1.77 -6.44
N LEU A 48 -9.81 0.84 -5.51
CA LEU A 48 -9.24 -0.50 -5.57
C LEU A 48 -10.18 -1.42 -6.36
N LYS A 49 -9.71 -1.96 -7.49
CA LYS A 49 -10.38 -3.06 -8.19
C LYS A 49 -10.13 -4.37 -7.43
N VAL A 50 -11.02 -4.72 -6.50
CA VAL A 50 -10.98 -5.96 -5.70
C VAL A 50 -12.32 -6.67 -5.76
#